data_AF-A0A9D6D5Y1-F1
#
_entry.id   AF-A0A9D6D5Y1-F1
#
_cell.length_a   1.000
_cell.length_b   1.000
_cell.length_c   1.000
_cell.angle_alpha   90.00
_cell.angle_beta   90.00
_cell.angle_gamma   90.00
#
_symmetry.space_group_name_H-M   'P 1'
#
loop_
_entity.id
_entity.type
_entity.pdbx_description
1 polymer ?
#
loop_
_entity_poly.entity_id
_entity_poly.type
_entity_poly.pdbx_seq_one_letter_code
_entity_poly.pdbx_strand_id
1 'polypeptide(L)'
;MTGPAPRAEGAVSGARFAGFLLEAGFDLFTGVPCSMIEDLIVELESSPHASYLPAVREDAAVGLAGGAWLGERRPAVLLQNSGLGTSLNALASFSLMYGLPALLLVTWRGHEGRDAPEHLLTGEITPHLLELLDLPYRVLSRESAAADVAWAAGETEARLAPVALLLPPGVLATGEVAAGEAPPSAPGVAARATRPPLTPSLSRLAALRAVVKDLDREPVVHANGYICRESFSVADRPQNFYMIGSMGLASSIGLGVALARPDLPTLVFDGDGNVLMNLGTLAQVGAVAPPNLVHVVFDNSVYGSTGNQRSLSASVRLDALAEAAGYRRVAAVTDADALVETVRAMRRSDGPHFVLVKVTTEEASVPRIPHTPPEIRDRFRAGVRTA
;
A
#
# COMPACT_ATOMS: atom_id res chain seq x y z
N MET A 1 -6.16 -12.62 33.58
CA MET A 1 -4.69 -12.51 33.58
C MET A 1 -4.11 -13.90 33.73
N THR A 2 -4.04 -14.63 32.61
CA THR A 2 -3.21 -15.84 32.47
C THR A 2 -1.79 -15.36 32.21
N GLY A 3 -0.80 -15.92 32.92
CA GLY A 3 0.61 -15.60 32.68
C GLY A 3 1.05 -15.90 31.23
N PRO A 4 2.23 -15.41 30.81
CA PRO A 4 2.74 -15.67 29.46
C PRO A 4 2.79 -17.19 29.22
N ALA A 5 2.34 -17.61 28.04
CA ALA A 5 2.42 -19.01 27.64
C ALA A 5 3.90 -19.44 27.67
N PRO A 6 4.23 -20.62 28.22
CA PRO A 6 5.60 -21.12 28.23
C PRO A 6 6.15 -21.17 26.81
N ARG A 7 7.45 -20.88 26.63
CA ARG A 7 8.15 -21.06 25.35
C ARG A 7 7.84 -22.46 24.83
N ALA A 8 7.19 -22.53 23.67
CA ALA A 8 6.83 -23.81 23.10
C ALA A 8 8.13 -24.47 22.59
N GLU A 9 8.75 -25.34 23.39
CA GLU A 9 9.97 -26.09 23.06
C GLU A 9 9.93 -26.58 21.60
N GLY A 10 10.89 -26.17 20.76
CA GLY A 10 10.95 -26.56 19.34
C GLY A 10 10.30 -25.60 18.33
N ALA A 11 9.85 -24.41 18.75
CA ALA A 11 9.39 -23.37 17.81
C ALA A 11 10.52 -22.90 16.87
N VAL A 12 10.17 -22.50 15.64
CA VAL A 12 11.12 -21.96 14.67
C VAL A 12 11.43 -20.50 15.05
N SER A 13 12.71 -20.14 15.24
CA SER A 13 13.08 -18.76 15.55
C SER A 13 12.78 -17.81 14.39
N GLY A 14 12.56 -16.54 14.71
CA GLY A 14 12.40 -15.44 13.75
C GLY A 14 13.57 -15.38 12.76
N ALA A 15 14.81 -15.47 13.26
CA ALA A 15 16.01 -15.45 12.42
C ALA A 15 16.03 -16.62 11.41
N ARG A 16 15.66 -17.82 11.86
CA ARG A 16 15.62 -19.01 10.99
C ARG A 16 14.50 -18.91 9.97
N PHE A 17 13.33 -18.41 10.37
CA PHE A 17 12.19 -18.25 9.47
C PHE A 17 12.43 -17.13 8.44
N ALA A 18 13.03 -16.01 8.86
CA ALA A 18 13.51 -14.95 7.97
C ALA A 18 14.50 -15.51 6.93
N GLY A 19 15.41 -16.39 7.36
CA GLY A 19 16.31 -17.13 6.47
C GLY A 19 15.56 -17.89 5.37
N PHE A 20 14.52 -18.67 5.72
CA PHE A 20 13.71 -19.38 4.73
C PHE A 20 13.01 -18.44 3.75
N LEU A 21 12.48 -17.31 4.22
CA LEU A 21 11.82 -16.32 3.37
C LEU A 21 12.80 -15.69 2.37
N LEU A 22 13.98 -15.30 2.84
CA LEU A 22 15.04 -14.71 2.02
C LEU A 22 15.63 -15.73 1.03
N GLU A 23 15.84 -16.98 1.45
CA GLU A 23 16.32 -18.07 0.58
C GLU A 23 15.30 -18.42 -0.51
N ALA A 24 14.00 -18.36 -0.19
CA ALA A 24 12.93 -18.47 -1.16
C ALA A 24 12.78 -17.21 -2.04
N GLY A 25 13.54 -16.15 -1.73
CA GLY A 25 13.73 -14.91 -2.47
C GLY A 25 12.65 -13.85 -2.27
N PHE A 26 11.89 -13.90 -1.18
CA PHE A 26 11.11 -12.74 -0.73
C PHE A 26 12.07 -11.68 -0.20
N ASP A 27 11.87 -10.42 -0.57
CA ASP A 27 12.86 -9.36 -0.31
C ASP A 27 12.24 -8.03 0.17
N LEU A 28 10.92 -7.98 0.31
CA LEU A 28 10.19 -6.85 0.87
C LEU A 28 9.08 -7.37 1.77
N PHE A 29 8.99 -6.84 2.98
CA PHE A 29 8.08 -7.29 4.01
C PHE A 29 7.27 -6.10 4.50
N THR A 30 5.96 -6.26 4.63
CA THR A 30 5.11 -5.17 5.13
C THR A 30 3.93 -5.74 5.89
N GLY A 31 3.41 -5.01 6.88
CA GLY A 31 2.36 -5.55 7.70
C GLY A 31 2.00 -4.70 8.89
N VAL A 32 0.93 -5.12 9.57
CA VAL A 32 0.60 -4.62 10.90
C VAL A 32 1.12 -5.63 11.92
N PRO A 33 1.91 -5.21 12.93
CA PRO A 33 2.52 -6.14 13.88
C PRO A 33 1.52 -7.03 14.62
N CYS A 34 1.91 -8.28 14.87
CA CYS A 34 1.19 -9.22 15.72
C CYS A 34 2.19 -9.92 16.65
N SER A 35 1.84 -10.09 17.93
CA SER A 35 2.77 -10.69 18.90
C SER A 35 3.14 -12.15 18.62
N MET A 36 2.41 -12.86 17.74
CA MET A 36 2.76 -14.22 17.32
C MET A 36 3.99 -14.30 16.41
N ILE A 37 4.42 -13.17 15.87
CA ILE A 37 5.51 -13.06 14.88
C ILE A 37 6.47 -11.92 15.23
N GLU A 38 6.47 -11.47 16.49
CA GLU A 38 7.33 -10.36 16.92
C GLU A 38 8.82 -10.65 16.71
N ASP A 39 9.27 -11.88 17.00
CA ASP A 39 10.65 -12.31 16.83
C ASP A 39 11.06 -12.27 15.35
N LEU A 40 10.14 -12.61 14.45
CA LEU A 40 10.34 -12.47 13.01
C LEU A 40 10.42 -10.99 12.59
N ILE A 41 9.54 -10.13 13.11
CA ILE A 41 9.53 -8.71 12.77
C ILE A 41 10.85 -8.05 13.17
N VAL A 42 11.35 -8.30 14.38
CA VAL A 42 12.63 -7.76 14.87
C VAL A 42 13.79 -8.13 13.94
N GLU A 43 13.81 -9.38 13.49
CA GLU A 43 14.84 -9.89 12.57
C GLU A 43 14.74 -9.26 11.18
N LEU A 44 13.52 -9.08 10.66
CA LEU A 44 13.29 -8.42 9.37
C LEU A 44 13.58 -6.92 9.41
N GLU A 45 13.33 -6.24 10.54
CA GLU A 45 13.68 -4.83 10.76
C GLU A 45 15.19 -4.60 10.82
N SER A 46 15.92 -5.56 11.37
CA SER A 46 17.37 -5.47 11.57
C SER A 46 18.18 -5.95 10.35
N SER A 47 17.54 -6.63 9.40
CA SER A 47 18.22 -7.25 8.27
C SER A 47 18.59 -6.23 7.18
N PRO A 48 19.86 -6.15 6.75
CA PRO A 48 20.27 -5.30 5.63
C PRO A 48 19.81 -5.83 4.27
N HIS A 49 19.33 -7.08 4.21
CA HIS A 49 18.90 -7.77 3.00
C HIS A 49 17.37 -7.83 2.87
N ALA A 50 16.64 -7.36 3.88
CA ALA A 50 15.19 -7.27 3.90
C ALA A 50 14.78 -5.81 4.09
N SER A 51 13.63 -5.43 3.54
CA SER A 51 13.00 -4.16 3.91
C SER A 51 11.69 -4.47 4.61
N TYR A 52 11.67 -4.41 5.94
CA TYR A 52 10.42 -4.40 6.69
C TYR A 52 9.85 -2.98 6.74
N LEU A 53 8.62 -2.82 6.26
CA LEU A 53 7.92 -1.56 6.18
C LEU A 53 6.62 -1.68 6.98
N PRO A 54 6.54 -1.06 8.18
CA PRO A 54 5.31 -1.10 8.96
C PRO A 54 4.18 -0.43 8.18
N ALA A 55 3.02 -1.07 8.19
CA ALA A 55 1.81 -0.57 7.56
C ALA A 55 0.86 0.03 8.59
N VAL A 56 0.12 1.06 8.18
CA VAL A 56 -0.89 1.70 9.03
C VAL A 56 -2.17 0.87 9.14
N ARG A 57 -2.42 0.01 8.16
CA ARG A 57 -3.54 -0.92 8.03
C ARG A 57 -3.12 -2.09 7.13
N GLU A 58 -3.77 -3.24 7.29
CA GLU A 58 -3.44 -4.45 6.53
C GLU A 58 -3.79 -4.34 5.04
N ASP A 59 -4.87 -3.65 4.68
CA ASP A 59 -5.22 -3.38 3.28
C ASP A 59 -4.22 -2.42 2.60
N ALA A 60 -3.70 -1.45 3.35
CA ALA A 60 -2.59 -0.61 2.89
C ALA A 60 -1.31 -1.44 2.65
N ALA A 61 -1.03 -2.44 3.50
CA ALA A 61 0.08 -3.37 3.34
C ALA A 61 -0.06 -4.20 2.03
N VAL A 62 -1.28 -4.65 1.72
CA VAL A 62 -1.59 -5.32 0.44
C VAL A 62 -1.34 -4.39 -0.75
N GLY A 63 -1.76 -3.12 -0.66
CA GLY A 63 -1.48 -2.11 -1.69
C GLY A 63 0.02 -1.89 -1.90
N LEU A 64 0.77 -1.71 -0.82
CA LEU A 64 2.23 -1.55 -0.84
C LEU A 64 2.92 -2.76 -1.47
N ALA A 65 2.55 -3.97 -1.06
CA ALA A 65 3.07 -5.21 -1.64
C ALA A 65 2.82 -5.28 -3.16
N GLY A 66 1.59 -4.98 -3.61
CA GLY A 66 1.27 -4.95 -5.04
C GLY A 66 2.12 -3.94 -5.80
N GLY A 67 2.32 -2.74 -5.25
CA GLY A 67 3.21 -1.73 -5.82
C GLY A 67 4.67 -2.18 -5.90
N ALA A 68 5.17 -2.79 -4.83
CA ALA A 68 6.53 -3.32 -4.78
C ALA A 68 6.77 -4.40 -5.83
N TRP A 69 5.79 -5.30 -6.03
CA TRP A 69 5.88 -6.32 -7.07
C TRP A 69 5.85 -5.75 -8.50
N LEU A 70 5.04 -4.72 -8.74
CA LEU A 70 5.04 -3.98 -10.00
C LEU A 70 6.40 -3.32 -10.27
N GLY A 71 7.11 -2.92 -9.21
CA GLY A 71 8.49 -2.43 -9.24
C GLY A 71 9.57 -3.52 -9.17
N GLU A 72 9.20 -4.80 -9.37
CA GLU A 72 10.09 -5.97 -9.46
C GLU A 72 10.61 -6.59 -8.16
N ARG A 73 10.04 -6.22 -7.02
CA ARG A 73 10.32 -6.91 -5.74
C ARG A 73 9.45 -8.15 -5.57
N ARG A 74 9.76 -8.97 -4.57
CA ARG A 74 8.99 -10.18 -4.21
C ARG A 74 8.45 -10.00 -2.79
N PRO A 75 7.21 -9.49 -2.66
CA PRO A 75 6.69 -9.04 -1.38
C PRO A 75 6.09 -10.19 -0.54
N ALA A 76 6.19 -10.04 0.77
CA ALA A 76 5.40 -10.77 1.75
C ALA A 76 4.64 -9.79 2.66
N VAL A 77 3.36 -10.08 2.90
CA VAL A 77 2.49 -9.33 3.80
C VAL A 77 2.34 -10.11 5.10
N LEU A 78 2.66 -9.47 6.22
CA LEU A 78 2.53 -10.00 7.57
C LEU A 78 1.24 -9.44 8.17
N LEU A 79 0.27 -10.30 8.47
CA LEU A 79 -1.00 -9.86 9.01
C LEU A 79 -1.59 -10.88 9.98
N GLN A 80 -2.43 -10.41 10.88
CA GLN A 80 -3.30 -11.29 11.63
C GLN A 80 -4.53 -11.68 10.79
N ASN A 81 -5.14 -12.81 11.08
CA ASN A 81 -6.38 -13.24 10.44
C ASN A 81 -7.57 -12.25 10.59
N SER A 82 -7.60 -11.39 11.62
CA SER A 82 -8.55 -10.25 11.66
C SER A 82 -8.24 -9.22 10.58
N GLY A 83 -6.97 -8.93 10.36
CA GLY A 83 -6.47 -8.09 9.27
C GLY A 83 -6.76 -8.68 7.89
N LEU A 84 -6.82 -10.01 7.76
CA LEU A 84 -7.28 -10.68 6.53
C LEU A 84 -8.73 -10.28 6.22
N GLY A 85 -9.59 -10.24 7.24
CA GLY A 85 -10.97 -9.76 7.13
C GLY A 85 -11.05 -8.29 6.66
N THR A 86 -10.24 -7.41 7.23
CA THR A 86 -10.13 -6.00 6.77
C THR A 86 -9.64 -5.91 5.32
N SER A 87 -8.80 -6.84 4.89
CA SER A 87 -8.14 -6.82 3.59
C SER A 87 -8.92 -7.50 2.47
N LEU A 88 -10.10 -8.10 2.72
CA LEU A 88 -10.87 -8.85 1.72
C LEU A 88 -11.13 -8.03 0.44
N ASN A 89 -11.50 -6.75 0.58
CA ASN A 89 -11.73 -5.89 -0.59
C ASN A 89 -10.45 -5.60 -1.38
N ALA A 90 -9.32 -5.41 -0.71
CA ALA A 90 -8.01 -5.19 -1.33
C ALA A 90 -7.47 -6.46 -2.01
N LEU A 91 -7.74 -7.63 -1.44
CA LEU A 91 -7.40 -8.91 -2.06
C LEU A 91 -8.27 -9.15 -3.29
N ALA A 92 -9.59 -9.02 -3.18
CA ALA A 92 -10.51 -9.30 -4.29
C ALA A 92 -10.42 -8.27 -5.42
N SER A 93 -10.51 -6.97 -5.10
CA SER A 93 -10.63 -5.90 -6.10
C SER A 93 -9.30 -5.24 -6.48
N PHE A 94 -8.17 -5.80 -6.04
CA PHE A 94 -6.85 -5.39 -6.46
C PHE A 94 -5.93 -6.61 -6.65
N SER A 95 -5.50 -7.31 -5.61
CA SER A 95 -4.46 -8.34 -5.79
C SER A 95 -4.88 -9.49 -6.71
N LEU A 96 -6.03 -10.13 -6.46
CA LEU A 96 -6.56 -11.22 -7.27
C LEU A 96 -7.02 -10.74 -8.64
N MET A 97 -7.74 -9.61 -8.69
CA MET A 97 -8.26 -9.06 -9.94
C MET A 97 -7.15 -8.75 -10.96
N TYR A 98 -6.06 -8.13 -10.51
CA TYR A 98 -4.91 -7.82 -11.37
C TYR A 98 -3.96 -9.01 -11.55
N GLY A 99 -4.02 -10.01 -10.68
CA GLY A 99 -3.03 -11.07 -10.61
C GLY A 99 -1.67 -10.56 -10.11
N LEU A 100 -1.67 -10.00 -8.89
CA LEU A 100 -0.48 -9.50 -8.20
C LEU A 100 -0.10 -10.49 -7.09
N PRO A 101 1.02 -11.21 -7.23
CA PRO A 101 1.46 -12.16 -6.23
C PRO A 101 2.09 -11.50 -5.01
N ALA A 102 1.79 -12.09 -3.86
CA ALA A 102 2.40 -11.80 -2.57
C ALA A 102 2.24 -13.01 -1.66
N LEU A 103 3.21 -13.26 -0.79
CA LEU A 103 3.02 -14.23 0.29
C LEU A 103 2.24 -13.56 1.43
N LEU A 104 1.12 -14.15 1.85
CA LEU A 104 0.38 -13.72 3.03
C LEU A 104 0.77 -14.59 4.22
N LEU A 105 1.57 -14.06 5.15
CA LEU A 105 1.85 -14.70 6.43
C LEU A 105 0.75 -14.32 7.41
N VAL A 106 -0.22 -15.21 7.59
CA VAL A 106 -1.44 -14.96 8.36
C VAL A 106 -1.34 -15.61 9.73
N THR A 107 -1.17 -14.81 10.78
CA THR A 107 -1.20 -15.34 12.15
C THR A 107 -2.61 -15.77 12.51
N TRP A 108 -2.75 -17.00 13.00
CA TRP A 108 -4.04 -17.65 13.21
C TRP A 108 -4.49 -17.55 14.68
N ARG A 109 -4.92 -16.35 15.10
CA ARG A 109 -5.56 -16.16 16.40
C ARG A 109 -6.92 -16.85 16.45
N GLY A 110 -7.29 -17.38 17.62
CA GLY A 110 -8.53 -18.16 17.79
C GLY A 110 -8.47 -19.59 17.24
N HIS A 111 -7.29 -20.08 16.82
CA HIS A 111 -7.11 -21.44 16.34
C HIS A 111 -7.60 -22.47 17.38
N GLU A 112 -8.38 -23.46 16.93
CA GLU A 112 -9.02 -24.49 17.76
C GLU A 112 -9.88 -23.94 18.93
N GLY A 113 -10.41 -22.72 18.79
CA GLY A 113 -11.25 -22.10 19.81
C GLY A 113 -10.48 -21.68 21.07
N ARG A 114 -9.16 -21.51 20.98
CA ARG A 114 -8.28 -21.19 22.11
C ARG A 114 -7.62 -19.82 21.95
N ASP A 115 -8.29 -18.76 22.38
CA ASP A 115 -7.76 -17.39 22.43
C ASP A 115 -8.73 -16.47 23.18
N ALA A 116 -8.50 -15.15 23.16
CA ALA A 116 -9.46 -14.16 23.63
C ALA A 116 -10.76 -14.16 22.79
N PRO A 117 -11.94 -13.82 23.38
CA PRO A 117 -13.24 -13.92 22.72
C PRO A 117 -13.33 -13.24 21.34
N GLU A 118 -12.67 -12.09 21.18
CA GLU A 118 -12.61 -11.32 19.93
C GLU A 118 -11.91 -12.05 18.78
N HIS A 119 -11.09 -13.06 19.10
CA HIS A 119 -10.35 -13.83 18.11
C HIS A 119 -11.05 -15.14 17.71
N LEU A 120 -12.00 -15.65 18.50
CA LEU A 120 -12.55 -17.00 18.33
C LEU A 120 -13.29 -17.18 17.00
N LEU A 121 -14.25 -16.30 16.71
CA LEU A 121 -15.02 -16.37 15.46
C LEU A 121 -14.10 -16.17 14.25
N THR A 122 -13.22 -15.18 14.31
CA THR A 122 -12.25 -14.90 13.25
C THR A 122 -11.37 -16.12 12.99
N GLY A 123 -10.88 -16.78 14.05
CA GLY A 123 -10.13 -18.03 13.99
C GLY A 123 -10.89 -19.14 13.28
N GLU A 124 -12.14 -19.38 13.65
CA GLU A 124 -13.00 -20.40 13.04
C GLU A 124 -13.22 -20.15 11.54
N ILE A 125 -13.52 -18.91 11.14
CA ILE A 125 -13.89 -18.60 9.75
C ILE A 125 -12.67 -18.40 8.82
N THR A 126 -11.46 -18.28 9.36
CA THR A 126 -10.25 -17.94 8.57
C THR A 126 -10.05 -18.85 7.35
N PRO A 127 -10.07 -20.19 7.48
CA PRO A 127 -9.93 -21.08 6.32
C PRO A 127 -11.04 -20.87 5.27
N HIS A 128 -12.29 -20.71 5.72
CA HIS A 128 -13.43 -20.48 4.85
C HIS A 128 -13.31 -19.15 4.06
N LEU A 129 -12.72 -18.12 4.65
CA LEU A 129 -12.45 -16.86 3.95
C LEU A 129 -11.41 -17.03 2.84
N LEU A 130 -10.36 -17.82 3.08
CA LEU A 130 -9.34 -18.13 2.07
C LEU A 130 -9.93 -18.98 0.93
N GLU A 131 -10.73 -19.99 1.27
CA GLU A 131 -11.45 -20.82 0.31
C GLU A 131 -12.42 -20.00 -0.54
N LEU A 132 -13.18 -19.08 0.08
CA LEU A 132 -14.13 -18.20 -0.61
C LEU A 132 -13.42 -17.28 -1.64
N LEU A 133 -12.20 -16.85 -1.34
CA LEU A 133 -11.39 -16.02 -2.22
C LEU A 133 -10.57 -16.84 -3.25
N ASP A 134 -10.67 -18.17 -3.23
CA ASP A 134 -9.81 -19.09 -4.00
C ASP A 134 -8.30 -18.81 -3.78
N LEU A 135 -7.94 -18.47 -2.53
CA LEU A 135 -6.56 -18.28 -2.11
C LEU A 135 -5.97 -19.61 -1.65
N PRO A 136 -4.96 -20.16 -2.37
CA PRO A 136 -4.27 -21.35 -1.91
C PRO A 136 -3.60 -21.06 -0.58
N TYR A 137 -3.67 -22.04 0.32
CA TYR A 137 -2.99 -21.92 1.59
C TYR A 137 -2.48 -23.26 2.11
N ARG A 138 -1.48 -23.16 2.99
CA ARG A 138 -1.06 -24.25 3.87
C ARG A 138 -1.03 -23.80 5.31
N VAL A 139 -1.26 -24.74 6.22
CA VAL A 139 -1.09 -24.52 7.65
C VAL A 139 0.34 -24.90 7.99
N LEU A 140 1.09 -23.93 8.51
CA LEU A 140 2.51 -24.08 8.80
C LEU A 140 2.69 -24.99 10.02
N SER A 141 3.63 -25.93 9.92
CA SER A 141 4.15 -26.68 11.06
C SER A 141 5.65 -26.40 11.22
N ARG A 142 6.20 -26.77 12.38
CA ARG A 142 7.63 -26.55 12.66
C ARG A 142 8.51 -27.38 11.73
N GLU A 143 8.04 -28.57 11.39
CA GLU A 143 8.70 -29.54 10.53
C GLU A 143 8.61 -29.14 9.05
N SER A 144 7.50 -28.52 8.64
CA SER A 144 7.23 -28.14 7.26
C SER A 144 7.63 -26.70 6.91
N ALA A 145 8.02 -25.87 7.88
CA ALA A 145 8.23 -24.43 7.70
C ALA A 145 9.03 -24.05 6.44
N ALA A 146 10.20 -24.66 6.22
CA ALA A 146 11.03 -24.38 5.05
C ALA A 146 10.36 -24.85 3.74
N ALA A 147 9.76 -26.04 3.75
CA ALA A 147 9.09 -26.61 2.59
C ALA A 147 7.83 -25.83 2.19
N ASP A 148 7.09 -25.31 3.17
CA ASP A 148 5.88 -24.51 2.95
C ASP A 148 6.19 -23.11 2.45
N VAL A 149 7.28 -22.49 2.93
CA VAL A 149 7.78 -21.22 2.37
C VAL A 149 8.24 -21.41 0.92
N ALA A 150 8.97 -22.48 0.61
CA ALA A 150 9.37 -22.80 -0.76
C ALA A 150 8.17 -23.09 -1.67
N TRP A 151 7.16 -23.81 -1.17
CA TRP A 151 5.90 -24.02 -1.88
C TRP A 151 5.18 -22.69 -2.16
N ALA A 152 5.07 -21.81 -1.16
CA ALA A 152 4.40 -20.53 -1.34
C ALA A 152 5.12 -19.64 -2.38
N ALA A 153 6.45 -19.65 -2.39
CA ALA A 153 7.23 -18.96 -3.42
C ALA A 153 6.92 -19.50 -4.84
N GLY A 154 6.87 -20.81 -5.01
CA GLY A 154 6.51 -21.43 -6.29
C GLY A 154 5.06 -21.14 -6.72
N GLU A 155 4.10 -21.23 -5.80
CA GLU A 155 2.69 -21.02 -6.11
C GLU A 155 2.36 -19.56 -6.44
N THR A 156 2.95 -18.61 -5.72
CA THR A 156 2.75 -17.18 -6.01
C THR A 156 3.20 -16.85 -7.44
N GLU A 157 4.32 -17.40 -7.89
CA GLU A 157 4.82 -17.24 -9.25
C GLU A 157 3.96 -17.97 -10.28
N ALA A 158 3.61 -19.23 -10.02
CA ALA A 158 2.85 -20.05 -10.96
C ALA A 158 1.43 -19.51 -11.21
N ARG A 159 0.79 -18.97 -10.16
CA ARG A 159 -0.59 -18.48 -10.23
C ARG A 159 -0.70 -16.99 -10.55
N LEU A 160 0.39 -16.23 -10.38
CA LEU A 160 0.35 -14.76 -10.35
C LEU A 160 -0.74 -14.25 -9.41
N ALA A 161 -0.80 -14.80 -8.20
CA ALA A 161 -1.83 -14.48 -7.21
C ALA A 161 -1.26 -14.55 -5.79
N PRO A 162 -1.91 -13.92 -4.81
CA PRO A 162 -1.52 -14.10 -3.41
C PRO A 162 -1.68 -15.55 -2.97
N VAL A 163 -0.80 -16.00 -2.08
CA VAL A 163 -0.84 -17.34 -1.47
C VAL A 163 -0.65 -17.16 0.04
N ALA A 164 -1.40 -17.90 0.84
CA ALA A 164 -1.35 -17.76 2.29
C ALA A 164 -0.59 -18.91 2.97
N LEU A 165 0.13 -18.58 4.03
CA LEU A 165 0.54 -19.51 5.05
C LEU A 165 -0.21 -19.13 6.33
N LEU A 166 -0.99 -20.05 6.87
CA LEU A 166 -1.62 -19.90 8.17
C LEU A 166 -0.61 -20.31 9.24
N LEU A 167 -0.39 -19.45 10.23
CA LEU A 167 0.57 -19.67 11.32
C LEU A 167 -0.21 -19.93 12.63
N PRO A 168 -0.41 -21.20 13.03
CA PRO A 168 -0.91 -21.53 14.35
C PRO A 168 -0.03 -20.99 15.50
N PRO A 169 -0.60 -20.73 16.69
CA PRO A 169 0.16 -20.39 17.88
C PRO A 169 1.27 -21.41 18.20
N GLY A 170 2.46 -20.90 18.55
CA GLY A 170 3.61 -21.73 18.97
C GLY A 170 4.44 -22.34 17.83
N VAL A 171 4.10 -22.09 16.55
CA VAL A 171 4.92 -22.54 15.42
C VAL A 171 6.21 -21.72 15.29
N LEU A 172 6.08 -20.39 15.39
CA LEU A 172 7.23 -19.48 15.50
C LEU A 172 7.52 -19.14 16.96
N ALA A 173 8.79 -18.87 17.25
CA ALA A 173 9.21 -18.39 18.55
C ALA A 173 8.64 -16.99 18.78
N THR A 174 8.19 -16.76 20.00
CA THR A 174 7.90 -15.43 20.53
C THR A 174 8.97 -15.14 21.57
N GLY A 175 9.57 -13.95 21.49
CA GLY A 175 10.61 -13.56 22.44
C GLY A 175 9.98 -13.13 23.77
N GLU A 176 10.75 -13.17 24.84
CA GLU A 176 10.59 -12.11 25.85
C GLU A 176 11.34 -10.91 25.27
N VAL A 177 10.83 -10.30 24.21
CA VAL A 177 11.44 -9.08 23.69
C VAL A 177 11.11 -8.02 24.71
N ALA A 178 12.12 -7.57 25.48
CA ALA A 178 11.97 -6.36 26.29
C ALA A 178 11.45 -5.28 25.36
N ALA A 179 10.32 -4.65 25.71
CA ALA A 179 9.69 -3.61 24.89
C ALA A 179 10.79 -2.68 24.36
N GLY A 180 11.00 -2.68 23.04
CA GLY A 180 12.04 -1.87 22.42
C GLY A 180 11.84 -0.42 22.85
N GLU A 181 12.94 0.30 23.11
CA GLU A 181 12.84 1.74 23.36
C GLU A 181 12.13 2.38 22.16
N ALA A 182 11.03 3.08 22.42
CA ALA A 182 10.35 3.85 21.40
C ALA A 182 11.38 4.79 20.74
N PRO A 183 11.46 4.84 19.40
CA PRO A 183 12.37 5.76 18.74
C PRO A 183 12.10 7.19 19.23
N PRO A 184 13.13 8.05 19.36
CA PRO A 184 12.96 9.40 19.85
C PRO A 184 11.91 10.13 19.01
N SER A 185 10.97 10.80 19.68
CA SER A 185 9.94 11.56 19.00
C SER A 185 10.58 12.68 18.18
N ALA A 186 10.22 12.74 16.89
CA ALA A 186 10.53 13.90 16.08
C ALA A 186 9.92 15.16 16.74
N PRO A 187 10.58 16.33 16.66
CA PRO A 187 10.02 17.57 17.19
C PRO A 187 8.64 17.82 16.59
N GLY A 188 7.65 18.05 17.45
CA GLY A 188 6.28 18.31 17.03
C GLY A 188 6.19 19.53 16.12
N VAL A 189 5.41 19.41 15.04
CA VAL A 189 5.14 20.52 14.12
C VAL A 189 4.28 21.56 14.84
N ALA A 190 4.73 22.81 14.87
CA ALA A 190 4.03 23.93 15.50
C ALA A 190 2.70 24.27 14.80
N ALA A 191 1.84 24.96 15.54
CA ALA A 191 0.42 25.21 15.28
C ALA A 191 0.04 25.76 13.88
N ARG A 192 -1.22 25.46 13.50
CA ARG A 192 -1.98 25.91 12.31
C ARG A 192 -1.57 27.30 11.81
N ALA A 193 -0.80 27.35 10.73
CA ALA A 193 -0.82 28.51 9.84
C ALA A 193 -2.20 28.62 9.20
N THR A 194 -2.80 29.82 9.20
CA THR A 194 -4.02 30.10 8.42
C THR A 194 -3.66 30.03 6.95
N ARG A 195 -3.95 28.91 6.29
CA ARG A 195 -3.76 28.75 4.84
C ARG A 195 -4.83 29.56 4.09
N PRO A 196 -4.47 30.24 2.98
CA PRO A 196 -5.45 30.96 2.18
C PRO A 196 -6.51 29.99 1.62
N PRO A 197 -7.75 30.45 1.40
CA PRO A 197 -8.77 29.65 0.73
C PRO A 197 -8.32 29.30 -0.69
N LEU A 198 -8.68 28.11 -1.16
CA LEU A 198 -8.42 27.67 -2.53
C LEU A 198 -9.73 27.78 -3.32
N THR A 199 -9.72 28.58 -4.39
CA THR A 199 -10.86 28.69 -5.30
C THR A 199 -10.51 27.95 -6.59
N PRO A 200 -11.24 26.88 -6.96
CA PRO A 200 -10.93 26.14 -8.17
C PRO A 200 -11.23 26.98 -9.42
N SER A 201 -10.28 27.04 -10.34
CA SER A 201 -10.45 27.65 -11.67
C SER A 201 -10.18 26.65 -12.81
N LEU A 202 -9.81 25.41 -12.47
CA LEU A 202 -9.34 24.37 -13.38
C LEU A 202 -10.18 23.10 -13.21
N SER A 203 -10.64 22.48 -14.30
CA SER A 203 -11.25 21.16 -14.23
C SER A 203 -10.20 20.07 -14.03
N ARG A 204 -10.59 18.92 -13.45
CA ARG A 204 -9.67 17.80 -13.25
C ARG A 204 -9.06 17.30 -14.57
N LEU A 205 -9.87 17.21 -15.63
CA LEU A 205 -9.38 16.84 -16.96
C LEU A 205 -8.32 17.82 -17.48
N ALA A 206 -8.52 19.12 -17.28
CA ALA A 206 -7.56 20.14 -17.70
C ALA A 206 -6.26 20.06 -16.87
N ALA A 207 -6.37 19.83 -15.56
CA ALA A 207 -5.22 19.61 -14.67
C ALA A 207 -4.40 18.36 -15.05
N LEU A 208 -5.08 17.23 -15.27
CA LEU A 208 -4.46 15.99 -15.74
C LEU A 208 -3.77 16.21 -17.10
N ARG A 209 -4.44 16.89 -18.04
CA ARG A 209 -3.87 17.23 -19.35
C ARG A 209 -2.60 18.07 -19.24
N ALA A 210 -2.55 18.99 -18.28
CA ALA A 210 -1.38 19.84 -18.08
C ALA A 210 -0.18 19.02 -17.58
N VAL A 211 -0.37 18.20 -16.53
CA VAL A 211 0.73 17.42 -15.93
C VAL A 211 1.19 16.28 -16.82
N VAL A 212 0.25 15.50 -17.39
CA VAL A 212 0.57 14.30 -18.18
C VAL A 212 1.44 14.63 -19.40
N LYS A 213 1.28 15.81 -19.99
CA LYS A 213 2.10 16.27 -21.12
C LYS A 213 3.59 16.43 -20.79
N ASP A 214 3.93 16.63 -19.50
CA ASP A 214 5.32 16.80 -19.04
C ASP A 214 5.93 15.48 -18.52
N LEU A 215 5.20 14.37 -18.63
CA LEU A 215 5.63 13.04 -18.21
C LEU A 215 6.18 12.24 -19.39
N ASP A 216 7.18 11.40 -19.12
CA ASP A 216 7.83 10.55 -20.12
C ASP A 216 7.71 9.06 -19.73
N ARG A 217 8.79 8.31 -19.53
CA ARG A 217 9.58 8.09 -18.30
C ARG A 217 8.86 7.52 -17.06
N GLU A 218 8.18 8.39 -16.32
CA GLU A 218 7.88 8.18 -14.90
C GLU A 218 6.73 7.19 -14.68
N PRO A 219 6.86 6.24 -13.75
CA PRO A 219 5.73 5.45 -13.26
C PRO A 219 4.67 6.36 -12.61
N VAL A 220 3.40 6.19 -13.00
CA VAL A 220 2.28 6.93 -12.42
C VAL A 220 1.18 5.97 -11.99
N VAL A 221 0.89 5.95 -10.68
CA VAL A 221 -0.23 5.22 -10.12
C VAL A 221 -1.45 6.14 -10.08
N HIS A 222 -2.52 5.74 -10.76
CA HIS A 222 -3.77 6.51 -10.86
C HIS A 222 -4.85 5.90 -9.98
N ALA A 223 -5.49 6.74 -9.17
CA ALA A 223 -6.65 6.34 -8.40
C ALA A 223 -7.88 6.06 -9.29
N ASN A 224 -8.77 5.24 -8.75
CA ASN A 224 -9.98 4.77 -9.43
C ASN A 224 -10.98 5.90 -9.75
N GLY A 225 -12.03 5.53 -10.48
CA GLY A 225 -13.05 6.48 -10.92
C GLY A 225 -12.57 7.36 -12.07
N TYR A 226 -12.87 8.66 -12.00
CA TYR A 226 -12.60 9.56 -13.12
C TYR A 226 -11.14 9.94 -13.29
N ILE A 227 -10.28 9.83 -12.27
CA ILE A 227 -8.85 10.12 -12.42
C ILE A 227 -8.22 9.18 -13.44
N CYS A 228 -8.41 7.87 -13.26
CA CYS A 228 -8.05 6.84 -14.24
C CYS A 228 -8.61 7.13 -15.64
N ARG A 229 -9.92 7.38 -15.76
CA ARG A 229 -10.61 7.54 -17.05
C ARG A 229 -10.20 8.80 -17.81
N GLU A 230 -10.11 9.93 -17.11
CA GLU A 230 -9.71 11.21 -17.68
C GLU A 230 -8.24 11.18 -18.08
N SER A 231 -7.35 10.65 -17.22
CA SER A 231 -5.92 10.52 -17.53
C SER A 231 -5.67 9.60 -18.73
N PHE A 232 -6.34 8.44 -18.78
CA PHE A 232 -6.30 7.54 -19.95
C PHE A 232 -6.74 8.24 -21.24
N SER A 233 -7.82 9.03 -21.18
CA SER A 233 -8.34 9.75 -22.35
C SER A 233 -7.45 10.92 -22.78
N VAL A 234 -6.60 11.44 -21.88
CA VAL A 234 -5.58 12.44 -22.19
C VAL A 234 -4.41 11.79 -22.90
N ALA A 235 -3.80 10.76 -22.28
CA ALA A 235 -2.73 9.98 -22.88
C ALA A 235 -2.54 8.65 -22.12
N ASP A 236 -2.83 7.53 -22.78
CA ASP A 236 -2.42 6.21 -22.33
C ASP A 236 -0.90 6.05 -22.49
N ARG A 237 -0.23 5.58 -21.44
CA ARG A 237 1.22 5.33 -21.39
C ARG A 237 1.46 3.95 -20.78
N PRO A 238 2.46 3.19 -21.25
CA PRO A 238 2.87 1.96 -20.57
C PRO A 238 3.21 2.19 -19.10
N GLN A 239 3.70 3.37 -18.72
CA GLN A 239 4.07 3.73 -17.35
C GLN A 239 2.88 4.16 -16.47
N ASN A 240 1.63 4.06 -16.96
CA ASN A 240 0.45 4.38 -16.17
C ASN A 240 -0.15 3.09 -15.58
N PHE A 241 -0.14 2.96 -14.26
CA PHE A 241 -0.93 1.95 -13.56
C PHE A 241 -2.29 2.55 -13.25
N TYR A 242 -3.33 2.00 -13.85
CA TYR A 242 -4.71 2.42 -13.60
C TYR A 242 -5.33 1.53 -12.54
N MET A 243 -5.43 2.00 -11.30
CA MET A 243 -6.15 1.30 -10.22
C MET A 243 -7.66 1.48 -10.45
N ILE A 244 -8.37 0.46 -10.93
CA ILE A 244 -9.79 0.53 -11.28
C ILE A 244 -10.71 0.12 -10.12
N GLY A 245 -10.19 -0.64 -9.15
CA GLY A 245 -10.84 -1.07 -7.90
C GLY A 245 -10.15 -0.50 -6.65
N SER A 246 -10.45 -1.05 -5.47
CA SER A 246 -9.72 -0.77 -4.21
C SER A 246 -9.45 0.72 -3.92
N MET A 247 -10.53 1.52 -3.83
CA MET A 247 -10.45 2.92 -3.45
C MET A 247 -9.63 3.11 -2.15
N GLY A 248 -8.72 4.09 -2.17
CA GLY A 248 -7.82 4.40 -1.05
C GLY A 248 -6.48 3.67 -1.06
N LEU A 249 -6.15 2.87 -2.08
CA LEU A 249 -4.84 2.19 -2.18
C LEU A 249 -3.85 2.85 -3.13
N ALA A 250 -4.22 3.90 -3.87
CA ALA A 250 -3.32 4.51 -4.86
C ALA A 250 -2.00 5.01 -4.22
N SER A 251 -2.09 5.64 -3.05
CA SER A 251 -0.94 6.10 -2.28
C SER A 251 -0.04 4.95 -1.79
N SER A 252 -0.60 3.84 -1.30
CA SER A 252 0.19 2.70 -0.82
C SER A 252 0.83 1.92 -1.98
N ILE A 253 0.12 1.75 -3.10
CA ILE A 253 0.68 1.17 -4.33
C ILE A 253 1.83 2.04 -4.83
N GLY A 254 1.65 3.36 -4.90
CA GLY A 254 2.69 4.29 -5.30
C GLY A 254 3.92 4.27 -4.39
N LEU A 255 3.72 4.18 -3.08
CA LEU A 255 4.81 4.00 -2.11
C LEU A 255 5.58 2.70 -2.39
N GLY A 256 4.88 1.59 -2.65
CA GLY A 256 5.50 0.32 -3.02
C GLY A 256 6.35 0.43 -4.28
N VAL A 257 5.84 1.08 -5.34
CA VAL A 257 6.59 1.31 -6.59
C VAL A 257 7.83 2.18 -6.34
N ALA A 258 7.69 3.28 -5.58
CA ALA A 258 8.78 4.21 -5.32
C ALA A 258 9.95 3.55 -4.56
N LEU A 259 9.64 2.69 -3.59
CA LEU A 259 10.64 1.96 -2.81
C LEU A 259 11.30 0.83 -3.62
N ALA A 260 10.55 0.21 -4.53
CA ALA A 260 11.07 -0.81 -5.43
C ALA A 260 11.96 -0.23 -6.54
N ARG A 261 11.66 0.99 -6.99
CA ARG A 261 12.39 1.70 -8.05
C ARG A 261 12.89 3.07 -7.58
N PRO A 262 13.86 3.11 -6.64
CA PRO A 262 14.41 4.36 -6.11
C PRO A 262 15.13 5.20 -7.18
N ASP A 263 15.45 4.60 -8.32
CA ASP A 263 16.09 5.20 -9.49
C ASP A 263 15.14 6.02 -10.37
N LEU A 264 13.81 5.87 -10.20
CA LEU A 264 12.81 6.58 -11.00
C LEU A 264 11.93 7.50 -10.13
N PRO A 265 11.68 8.76 -10.55
CA PRO A 265 10.61 9.56 -9.97
C PRO A 265 9.26 8.88 -10.15
N THR A 266 8.58 8.57 -9.06
CA THR A 266 7.26 7.92 -9.04
C THR A 266 6.19 8.92 -8.67
N LEU A 267 5.10 8.95 -9.45
CA LEU A 267 3.96 9.82 -9.18
C LEU A 267 2.73 9.01 -8.74
N VAL A 268 1.94 9.61 -7.85
CA VAL A 268 0.59 9.13 -7.52
C VAL A 268 -0.39 10.22 -7.89
N PHE A 269 -1.32 9.90 -8.79
CA PHE A 269 -2.46 10.75 -9.12
C PHE A 269 -3.67 10.24 -8.35
N ASP A 270 -3.96 10.92 -7.25
CA ASP A 270 -4.99 10.53 -6.29
C ASP A 270 -6.15 11.53 -6.25
N GLY A 271 -7.25 11.11 -5.63
CA GLY A 271 -8.43 11.95 -5.37
C GLY A 271 -8.59 12.20 -3.89
N ASP A 272 -9.19 13.33 -3.54
CA ASP A 272 -9.52 13.67 -2.15
C ASP A 272 -10.28 12.55 -1.43
N GLY A 273 -11.29 11.95 -2.07
CA GLY A 273 -12.06 10.84 -1.51
C GLY A 273 -11.22 9.58 -1.28
N ASN A 274 -10.29 9.26 -2.18
CA ASN A 274 -9.39 8.12 -2.04
C ASN A 274 -8.44 8.33 -0.85
N VAL A 275 -7.79 9.49 -0.77
CA VAL A 275 -6.91 9.85 0.35
C VAL A 275 -7.66 9.79 1.67
N LEU A 276 -8.90 10.30 1.73
CA LEU A 276 -9.72 10.26 2.95
C LEU A 276 -10.07 8.84 3.38
N MET A 277 -10.29 7.92 2.44
CA MET A 277 -10.63 6.53 2.73
C MET A 277 -9.48 5.76 3.40
N ASN A 278 -8.23 6.14 3.10
CA ASN A 278 -7.05 5.56 3.72
C ASN A 278 -6.06 6.64 4.20
N LEU A 279 -6.54 7.56 5.02
CA LEU A 279 -5.81 8.76 5.45
C LEU A 279 -4.48 8.44 6.15
N GLY A 280 -4.40 7.30 6.85
CA GLY A 280 -3.18 6.85 7.51
C GLY A 280 -1.99 6.71 6.56
N THR A 281 -2.23 6.48 5.26
CA THR A 281 -1.16 6.38 4.26
C THR A 281 -0.35 7.68 4.12
N LEU A 282 -0.91 8.84 4.48
CA LEU A 282 -0.13 10.08 4.55
C LEU A 282 0.97 9.98 5.63
N ALA A 283 0.63 9.48 6.81
CA ALA A 283 1.59 9.27 7.90
C ALA A 283 2.62 8.21 7.51
N GLN A 284 2.19 7.13 6.83
CA GLN A 284 3.09 6.10 6.35
C GLN A 284 4.11 6.67 5.34
N VAL A 285 3.66 7.40 4.32
CA VAL A 285 4.55 8.02 3.32
C VAL A 285 5.49 9.02 3.97
N GLY A 286 4.99 9.87 4.87
CA GLY A 286 5.81 10.87 5.56
C GLY A 286 6.87 10.24 6.47
N ALA A 287 6.54 9.14 7.16
CA ALA A 287 7.49 8.43 8.02
C ALA A 287 8.54 7.64 7.22
N VAL A 288 8.13 6.95 6.15
CA VAL A 288 9.07 6.19 5.28
C VAL A 288 9.93 7.14 4.44
N ALA A 289 9.40 8.30 4.07
CA ALA A 289 10.08 9.37 3.37
C ALA A 289 10.83 8.98 2.07
N PRO A 290 10.20 8.29 1.09
CA PRO A 290 10.85 7.94 -0.18
C PRO A 290 11.27 9.22 -0.96
N PRO A 291 12.55 9.36 -1.35
CA PRO A 291 13.07 10.59 -1.95
C PRO A 291 12.57 10.81 -3.38
N ASN A 292 11.98 9.81 -4.02
CA ASN A 292 11.55 9.84 -5.42
C ASN A 292 10.02 9.91 -5.59
N LEU A 293 9.23 10.13 -4.52
CA LEU A 293 7.77 10.11 -4.58
C LEU A 293 7.15 11.51 -4.67
N VAL A 294 6.24 11.71 -5.64
CA VAL A 294 5.37 12.90 -5.75
C VAL A 294 3.90 12.49 -5.74
N HIS A 295 3.18 12.87 -4.69
CA HIS A 295 1.76 12.58 -4.49
C HIS A 295 0.90 13.79 -4.90
N VAL A 296 0.21 13.68 -6.04
CA VAL A 296 -0.64 14.73 -6.61
C VAL A 296 -2.11 14.37 -6.36
N VAL A 297 -2.81 15.20 -5.59
CA VAL A 297 -4.21 14.97 -5.19
C VAL A 297 -5.13 15.97 -5.87
N PHE A 298 -6.03 15.48 -6.71
CA PHE A 298 -7.06 16.28 -7.37
C PHE A 298 -8.28 16.40 -6.46
N ASP A 299 -8.45 17.56 -5.84
CA ASP A 299 -9.49 17.81 -4.83
C ASP A 299 -10.63 18.67 -5.38
N ASN A 300 -11.70 18.00 -5.83
CA ASN A 300 -12.98 18.61 -6.20
C ASN A 300 -13.98 18.68 -5.02
N SER A 301 -13.60 18.20 -3.83
CA SER A 301 -14.44 18.14 -2.63
C SER A 301 -15.74 17.34 -2.75
N VAL A 302 -15.81 16.42 -3.71
CA VAL A 302 -17.00 15.61 -3.96
C VAL A 302 -16.63 14.21 -4.47
N TYR A 303 -17.42 13.21 -4.11
CA TYR A 303 -17.40 11.90 -4.75
C TYR A 303 -18.09 11.98 -6.12
N GLY A 304 -17.32 12.41 -7.12
CA GLY A 304 -17.84 12.64 -8.47
C GLY A 304 -18.54 11.42 -9.07
N SER A 305 -17.87 10.26 -9.03
CA SER A 305 -18.35 8.98 -9.57
C SER A 305 -19.72 8.51 -9.06
N THR A 306 -20.18 9.00 -7.91
CA THR A 306 -21.44 8.60 -7.27
C THR A 306 -22.52 9.68 -7.34
N GLY A 307 -22.26 10.81 -8.00
CA GLY A 307 -23.23 11.92 -8.14
C GLY A 307 -22.90 13.14 -7.28
N ASN A 308 -21.62 13.44 -7.07
CA ASN A 308 -21.13 14.64 -6.38
C ASN A 308 -21.54 14.78 -4.90
N GLN A 309 -21.64 13.67 -4.17
CA GLN A 309 -21.80 13.74 -2.70
C GLN A 309 -20.58 14.43 -2.10
N ARG A 310 -20.81 15.37 -1.17
CA ARG A 310 -19.73 16.15 -0.56
C ARG A 310 -18.73 15.25 0.16
N SER A 311 -17.43 15.45 -0.11
CA SER A 311 -16.35 14.81 0.63
C SER A 311 -15.95 15.66 1.85
N LEU A 312 -15.20 15.07 2.78
CA LEU A 312 -14.72 15.79 3.96
C LEU A 312 -13.64 16.83 3.63
N SER A 313 -13.03 16.78 2.44
CA SER A 313 -12.00 17.76 2.03
C SER A 313 -12.57 19.17 1.83
N ALA A 314 -13.90 19.30 1.68
CA ALA A 314 -14.58 20.58 1.67
C ALA A 314 -14.37 21.39 2.97
N SER A 315 -14.04 20.70 4.06
CA SER A 315 -13.78 21.30 5.39
C SER A 315 -12.37 21.00 5.89
N VAL A 316 -11.72 19.95 5.37
CA VAL A 316 -10.42 19.46 5.83
C VAL A 316 -9.38 19.65 4.73
N ARG A 317 -8.34 20.43 5.03
CA ARG A 317 -7.23 20.72 4.12
C ARG A 317 -6.23 19.56 4.08
N LEU A 318 -6.28 18.74 3.03
CA LEU A 318 -5.41 17.57 2.87
C LEU A 318 -3.92 17.93 2.74
N ASP A 319 -3.60 19.08 2.17
CA ASP A 319 -2.25 19.64 2.13
C ASP A 319 -1.72 19.99 3.54
N ALA A 320 -2.56 20.48 4.44
CA ALA A 320 -2.17 20.69 5.83
C ALA A 320 -1.94 19.36 6.56
N LEU A 321 -2.75 18.34 6.27
CA LEU A 321 -2.54 16.99 6.81
C LEU A 321 -1.25 16.35 6.29
N ALA A 322 -0.95 16.50 5.00
CA ALA A 322 0.29 15.99 4.41
C ALA A 322 1.54 16.67 5.02
N GLU A 323 1.49 17.99 5.26
CA GLU A 323 2.58 18.70 5.94
C GLU A 323 2.77 18.17 7.36
N ALA A 324 1.68 18.06 8.13
CA ALA A 324 1.73 17.53 9.50
C ALA A 324 2.16 16.05 9.55
N ALA A 325 1.90 15.29 8.49
CA ALA A 325 2.31 13.89 8.35
C ALA A 325 3.81 13.72 8.02
N GLY A 326 4.53 14.80 7.70
CA GLY A 326 5.98 14.77 7.46
C GLY A 326 6.40 14.78 5.98
N TYR A 327 5.51 15.13 5.04
CA TYR A 327 5.94 15.33 3.65
C TYR A 327 6.95 16.49 3.55
N ARG A 328 8.09 16.25 2.88
CA ARG A 328 9.21 17.21 2.84
C ARG A 328 8.83 18.54 2.21
N ARG A 329 8.00 18.50 1.16
CA ARG A 329 7.47 19.70 0.51
C ARG A 329 6.01 19.48 0.19
N VAL A 330 5.20 20.48 0.54
CA VAL A 330 3.79 20.52 0.23
C VAL A 330 3.46 21.78 -0.54
N ALA A 331 2.68 21.63 -1.61
CA ALA A 331 2.12 22.73 -2.38
C ALA A 331 0.61 22.57 -2.53
N ALA A 332 -0.09 23.69 -2.67
CA ALA A 332 -1.48 23.72 -3.09
C ALA A 332 -1.63 24.70 -4.25
N VAL A 333 -2.25 24.25 -5.34
CA VAL A 333 -2.34 25.00 -6.61
C VAL A 333 -3.77 24.96 -7.13
N THR A 334 -4.14 25.97 -7.92
CA THR A 334 -5.48 26.13 -8.52
C THR A 334 -5.45 26.28 -10.04
N ASP A 335 -4.28 26.50 -10.63
CA ASP A 335 -4.07 26.73 -12.06
C ASP A 335 -3.06 25.74 -12.66
N ALA A 336 -3.08 25.63 -13.99
CA ALA A 336 -2.32 24.61 -14.73
C ALA A 336 -0.82 24.88 -14.76
N ASP A 337 -0.40 26.14 -14.87
CA ASP A 337 1.02 26.50 -14.99
C ASP A 337 1.74 26.25 -13.67
N ALA A 338 1.17 26.71 -12.55
CA ALA A 338 1.70 26.45 -11.22
C ALA A 338 1.77 24.96 -10.91
N LEU A 339 0.78 24.17 -11.36
CA LEU A 339 0.77 22.72 -11.23
C LEU A 339 1.95 22.08 -11.97
N VAL A 340 2.16 22.42 -13.25
CA VAL A 340 3.25 21.87 -14.07
C VAL A 340 4.60 22.26 -13.49
N GLU A 341 4.80 23.53 -13.15
CA GLU A 341 6.04 24.02 -12.54
C GLU A 341 6.35 23.32 -11.22
N THR A 342 5.35 23.15 -10.36
CA THR A 342 5.47 22.49 -9.06
C THR A 342 5.87 21.02 -9.23
N VAL A 343 5.15 20.26 -10.05
CA VAL A 343 5.42 18.83 -10.26
C VAL A 343 6.79 18.63 -10.91
N ARG A 344 7.16 19.47 -11.88
CA ARG A 344 8.48 19.42 -12.52
C ARG A 344 9.61 19.72 -11.55
N ALA A 345 9.45 20.71 -10.67
CA ALA A 345 10.44 21.01 -9.64
C ALA A 345 10.58 19.86 -8.63
N MET A 346 9.45 19.32 -8.16
CA MET A 346 9.41 18.23 -7.18
C MET A 346 10.01 16.92 -7.73
N ARG A 347 9.82 16.60 -9.00
CA ARG A 347 10.48 15.43 -9.64
C ARG A 347 12.01 15.54 -9.70
N ARG A 348 12.58 16.71 -9.46
CA ARG A 348 14.03 17.00 -9.52
C ARG A 348 14.63 17.28 -8.13
N SER A 349 13.88 17.02 -7.06
CA SER A 349 14.34 17.20 -5.69
C SER A 349 13.90 16.03 -4.82
N ASP A 350 14.60 15.83 -3.70
CA ASP A 350 14.27 14.77 -2.76
C ASP A 350 12.90 14.99 -2.11
N GLY A 351 12.03 13.99 -2.23
CA GLY A 351 10.71 13.89 -1.64
C GLY A 351 10.70 13.37 -0.18
N PRO A 352 9.53 12.86 0.27
CA PRO A 352 8.28 12.76 -0.47
C PRO A 352 7.62 14.14 -0.60
N HIS A 353 6.94 14.35 -1.72
CA HIS A 353 6.28 15.61 -2.03
C HIS A 353 4.77 15.45 -2.16
N PHE A 354 4.01 16.47 -1.76
CA PHE A 354 2.55 16.49 -1.87
C PHE A 354 2.10 17.73 -2.64
N VAL A 355 1.21 17.55 -3.61
CA VAL A 355 0.59 18.63 -4.38
C VAL A 355 -0.93 18.48 -4.30
N LEU A 356 -1.59 19.40 -3.60
CA LEU A 356 -3.05 19.52 -3.67
C LEU A 356 -3.43 20.38 -4.87
N VAL A 357 -4.13 19.80 -5.84
CA VAL A 357 -4.69 20.51 -6.98
C VAL A 357 -6.16 20.75 -6.71
N LYS A 358 -6.53 22.00 -6.40
CA LYS A 358 -7.93 22.34 -6.20
C LYS A 358 -8.62 22.49 -7.55
N VAL A 359 -9.57 21.60 -7.84
CA VAL A 359 -10.24 21.52 -9.14
C VAL A 359 -11.76 21.70 -9.01
N THR A 360 -12.43 22.00 -10.12
CA THR A 360 -13.89 22.13 -10.16
C THR A 360 -14.56 20.76 -10.02
N THR A 361 -15.88 20.76 -9.76
CA THR A 361 -16.70 19.54 -9.76
C THR A 361 -17.12 19.08 -11.16
N GLU A 362 -16.54 19.68 -12.21
CA GLU A 362 -16.80 19.29 -13.59
C GLU A 362 -16.34 17.85 -13.82
N GLU A 363 -17.20 17.04 -14.43
CA GLU A 363 -16.87 15.69 -14.86
C GLU A 363 -16.84 15.63 -16.38
N ALA A 364 -15.75 15.12 -16.94
CA ALA A 364 -15.66 14.93 -18.37
C ALA A 364 -16.43 13.69 -18.82
N SER A 365 -17.09 13.77 -19.97
CA SER A 365 -17.63 12.60 -20.66
C SER A 365 -16.50 11.83 -21.35
N VAL A 366 -15.95 10.85 -20.64
CA VAL A 366 -14.83 9.99 -21.09
C VAL A 366 -15.21 8.51 -20.99
N PRO A 367 -14.68 7.62 -21.85
CA PRO A 367 -14.98 6.19 -21.75
C PRO A 367 -14.43 5.55 -20.47
N ARG A 368 -14.78 4.29 -20.23
CA ARG A 368 -14.04 3.43 -19.28
C ARG A 368 -12.73 3.00 -19.93
N ILE A 369 -11.76 2.62 -19.11
CA ILE A 369 -10.50 2.05 -19.60
C ILE A 369 -10.81 0.70 -20.27
N PRO A 370 -10.36 0.47 -21.52
CA PRO A 370 -10.63 -0.76 -22.26
C PRO A 370 -9.71 -1.92 -21.87
N HIS A 371 -8.57 -1.63 -21.25
CA HIS A 371 -7.61 -2.64 -20.78
C HIS A 371 -8.19 -3.45 -19.62
N THR A 372 -8.03 -4.77 -19.69
CA THR A 372 -8.28 -5.68 -18.58
C THR A 372 -7.26 -5.46 -17.46
N PRO A 373 -7.56 -5.85 -16.20
CA PRO A 373 -6.62 -5.69 -15.10
C PRO A 373 -5.25 -6.38 -15.34
N PRO A 374 -5.16 -7.62 -15.86
CA PRO A 374 -3.87 -8.23 -16.20
C PRO A 374 -3.11 -7.45 -17.28
N GLU A 375 -3.79 -6.89 -18.30
CA GLU A 375 -3.15 -6.04 -19.31
C GLU A 375 -2.58 -4.76 -18.69
N ILE A 376 -3.31 -4.11 -17.77
CA ILE A 376 -2.82 -2.93 -17.02
C ILE A 376 -1.56 -3.30 -16.23
N ARG A 377 -1.59 -4.43 -15.49
CA ARG A 377 -0.44 -4.94 -14.74
C ARG A 377 0.77 -5.16 -15.64
N ASP A 378 0.61 -5.92 -16.72
CA ASP A 378 1.72 -6.35 -17.57
C ASP A 378 2.33 -5.18 -18.35
N ARG A 379 1.49 -4.28 -18.86
CA ARG A 379 1.93 -3.04 -19.52
C ARG A 379 2.70 -2.14 -18.55
N PHE A 380 2.17 -1.94 -17.35
CA PHE A 380 2.84 -1.14 -16.32
C PHE A 380 4.20 -1.72 -15.94
N ARG A 381 4.24 -3.02 -15.64
CA ARG A 381 5.48 -3.66 -15.26
C ARG A 381 6.54 -3.63 -16.36
N ALA A 382 6.14 -3.84 -17.62
CA ALA A 382 7.03 -3.68 -18.77
C ALA A 382 7.51 -2.22 -18.93
N GLY A 383 6.59 -1.25 -18.81
CA GLY A 383 6.90 0.17 -18.87
C GLY A 383 7.92 0.59 -17.83
N VAL A 384 7.72 0.17 -16.58
CA VAL A 384 8.65 0.40 -15.45
C VAL A 384 10.02 -0.21 -15.73
N ARG A 385 10.10 -1.48 -16.17
CA ARG A 385 11.39 -2.13 -16.51
C ARG A 385 12.21 -1.37 -17.55
N THR A 386 11.51 -0.81 -18.54
CA THR A 386 12.16 -0.13 -19.67
C THR A 386 12.36 1.37 -19.46
N ALA A 387 11.89 1.92 -18.33
CA ALA A 387 11.97 3.33 -17.96
C ALA A 387 13.34 3.73 -17.42
#